data_AF-A0A0M6X0R0-F1
#
_entry.id   AF-A0A0M6X0R0-F1
#
_cell.length_a   1.000
_cell.length_b   1.000
_cell.length_c   1.000
_cell.angle_alpha   90.00
_cell.angle_beta   90.00
_cell.angle_gamma   90.00
#
_symmetry.space_group_name_H-M   'P 1'
#
loop_
_entity.id
_entity.type
_entity.pdbx_description
1 polymer ?
#
loop_
_entity_poly.entity_id
_entity_poly.type
_entity_poly.pdbx_seq_one_letter_code
_entity_poly.pdbx_strand_id
1 'polypeptide(L)'
;MKWLNQISIKVKVMLPICILGIVILLASISSLVNSKRLLQAGVVISQDCSKSIELLMDMSSELESMGKNMYGHCDAENSISKESFATTIHEKLESMDSYFKQYKKQKKQRGKKNISGHYKIALKSIKKEWNRFLPQVQKAMRMVQRRQSM
;
A
#
# COMPACT_ATOMS: atom_id res chain seq x y z
N MET A 1 -43.53 2.27 -53.58
CA MET A 1 -43.68 2.07 -52.12
C MET A 1 -45.05 1.42 -51.78
N LYS A 2 -45.33 0.19 -52.24
CA LYS A 2 -46.65 -0.47 -52.05
C LYS A 2 -46.62 -1.69 -51.12
N TRP A 3 -45.48 -1.98 -50.50
CA TRP A 3 -45.28 -3.23 -49.75
C TRP A 3 -45.50 -3.09 -48.23
N LEU A 4 -45.62 -1.87 -47.70
CA LEU A 4 -45.77 -1.60 -46.25
C LEU A 4 -47.23 -1.63 -45.74
N ASN A 5 -48.22 -1.71 -46.64
CA ASN A 5 -49.65 -1.66 -46.29
C ASN A 5 -50.32 -3.03 -46.11
N GLN A 6 -49.61 -4.13 -46.34
CA GLN A 6 -50.10 -5.52 -46.15
C GLN A 6 -49.51 -6.19 -44.90
N ILE A 7 -48.81 -5.44 -44.04
CA ILE A 7 -48.21 -5.95 -42.82
C ILE A 7 -49.18 -5.71 -41.65
N SER A 8 -49.55 -6.81 -40.96
CA SER A 8 -50.54 -6.83 -39.88
C SER A 8 -50.27 -5.73 -38.84
N ILE A 9 -51.34 -5.04 -38.41
CA ILE A 9 -51.32 -4.00 -37.35
C ILE A 9 -50.56 -4.48 -36.10
N LYS A 10 -50.62 -5.78 -35.78
CA LYS A 10 -49.84 -6.41 -34.71
C LYS A 10 -48.33 -6.25 -34.89
N VAL A 11 -47.79 -6.40 -36.09
CA VAL A 11 -46.34 -6.26 -36.38
C VAL A 11 -45.91 -4.80 -36.29
N LYS A 12 -46.78 -3.86 -36.69
CA LYS A 12 -46.53 -2.41 -36.56
C LYS A 12 -46.37 -1.95 -35.11
N VAL A 13 -47.07 -2.59 -34.17
CA VAL A 13 -47.00 -2.28 -32.73
C VAL A 13 -45.94 -3.13 -32.02
N MET A 14 -45.76 -4.39 -32.42
CA MET A 14 -44.79 -5.29 -31.80
C MET A 14 -43.33 -4.93 -32.14
N LEU A 15 -43.07 -4.44 -33.35
CA LEU A 15 -41.74 -4.03 -33.80
C LEU A 15 -41.11 -2.91 -32.93
N PRO A 16 -41.78 -1.77 -32.66
CA PRO A 16 -41.21 -0.73 -31.80
C PRO A 16 -41.05 -1.18 -30.35
N ILE A 17 -41.94 -2.06 -29.84
CA ILE A 17 -41.82 -2.63 -28.49
C ILE A 17 -40.56 -3.52 -28.39
N CYS A 18 -40.31 -4.37 -29.40
CA CYS A 18 -39.10 -5.19 -29.45
C CYS A 18 -37.82 -4.33 -29.54
N ILE A 19 -37.84 -3.26 -30.34
CA ILE A 19 -36.69 -2.33 -30.45
C ILE A 19 -36.41 -1.63 -29.12
N LEU A 20 -37.45 -1.15 -28.42
CA LEU A 20 -37.31 -0.56 -27.08
C LEU A 20 -36.73 -1.55 -26.07
N GLY A 21 -37.17 -2.81 -26.10
CA GLY A 21 -36.62 -3.87 -25.25
C GLY A 21 -35.13 -4.11 -25.48
N ILE A 22 -34.69 -4.13 -26.75
CA ILE A 22 -33.27 -4.29 -27.11
C ILE A 22 -32.44 -3.08 -26.64
N VAL A 23 -32.95 -1.86 -26.81
CA VAL A 23 -32.27 -0.64 -26.35
C VAL A 23 -32.10 -0.62 -24.83
N ILE A 24 -33.14 -1.01 -24.08
CA ILE A 24 -33.08 -1.12 -22.62
C ILE A 24 -32.05 -2.17 -22.19
N LEU A 25 -32.06 -3.36 -22.83
CA LEU A 25 -31.08 -4.42 -22.56
C LEU A 25 -29.64 -3.95 -22.80
N LEU A 26 -29.38 -3.28 -23.91
CA LEU A 26 -28.04 -2.74 -24.22
C LEU A 26 -27.62 -1.65 -23.23
N ALA A 27 -28.54 -0.79 -22.82
CA ALA A 27 -28.29 0.23 -21.79
C ALA A 27 -27.97 -0.40 -20.43
N SER A 28 -28.69 -1.46 -20.04
CA SER A 28 -28.42 -2.20 -18.81
C SER A 28 -27.05 -2.88 -18.83
N ILE A 29 -26.67 -3.53 -19.95
CA ILE A 29 -25.36 -4.16 -20.11
C ILE A 29 -24.24 -3.11 -20.08
N SER A 30 -24.42 -1.99 -20.79
CA SER A 30 -23.45 -0.89 -20.83
C SER A 30 -23.26 -0.25 -19.45
N SER A 31 -24.37 -0.04 -18.73
CA SER A 31 -24.36 0.44 -17.34
C SER A 31 -23.61 -0.54 -16.43
N LEU A 32 -23.88 -1.84 -16.54
CA LEU A 32 -23.23 -2.87 -15.73
C LEU A 32 -21.72 -2.95 -15.99
N VAL A 33 -21.28 -2.85 -17.25
CA VAL A 33 -19.85 -2.84 -17.61
C VAL A 33 -19.17 -1.57 -17.08
N ASN A 34 -19.85 -0.42 -17.16
CA ASN A 34 -19.31 0.85 -16.66
C ASN A 34 -19.19 0.86 -15.13
N SER A 35 -20.20 0.35 -14.40
CA SER A 35 -20.15 0.19 -12.95
C SER A 35 -19.05 -0.77 -12.50
N LYS A 36 -18.83 -1.89 -13.22
CA LYS A 36 -17.74 -2.83 -12.92
C LYS A 36 -16.36 -2.20 -13.10
N ARG A 37 -16.15 -1.40 -14.15
CA ARG A 37 -14.89 -0.68 -14.36
C ARG A 37 -14.64 0.37 -13.27
N LEU A 38 -15.68 1.10 -12.86
CA LEU A 38 -15.59 2.09 -11.79
C LEU A 38 -15.32 1.44 -10.43
N LEU A 39 -16.00 0.33 -10.11
CA LEU A 39 -15.74 -0.45 -8.90
C LEU A 39 -14.35 -1.07 -8.91
N GLN A 40 -13.87 -1.61 -10.04
CA GLN A 40 -12.53 -2.16 -10.15
C GLN A 40 -11.46 -1.08 -9.97
N ALA A 41 -11.65 0.12 -10.54
CA ALA A 41 -10.79 1.27 -10.28
C ALA A 41 -10.84 1.69 -8.80
N GLY A 42 -12.02 1.70 -8.19
CA GLY A 42 -12.20 2.00 -6.76
C GLY A 42 -11.54 0.99 -5.83
N VAL A 43 -11.65 -0.31 -6.13
CA VAL A 43 -11.00 -1.41 -5.39
C VAL A 43 -9.48 -1.35 -5.54
N VAL A 44 -8.97 -1.06 -6.74
CA VAL A 44 -7.53 -0.90 -6.96
C VAL A 44 -6.99 0.29 -6.15
N ILE A 45 -7.71 1.41 -6.09
CA ILE A 45 -7.33 2.59 -5.28
C ILE A 45 -7.40 2.30 -3.77
N SER A 46 -8.45 1.62 -3.30
CA SER A 46 -8.61 1.34 -1.87
C SER A 46 -7.57 0.32 -1.37
N GLN A 47 -7.33 -0.74 -2.13
CA GLN A 47 -6.31 -1.73 -1.84
C GLN A 47 -4.91 -1.11 -1.86
N ASP A 48 -4.69 -0.14 -2.74
CA ASP A 48 -3.48 0.65 -2.79
C ASP A 48 -3.28 1.51 -1.54
N CYS A 49 -4.33 2.12 -1.02
CA CYS A 49 -4.29 2.87 0.23
C CYS A 49 -3.99 1.94 1.42
N SER A 50 -4.67 0.78 1.49
CA SER A 50 -4.47 -0.22 2.54
C SER A 50 -3.02 -0.72 2.60
N LYS A 51 -2.42 -1.11 1.47
CA LYS A 51 -1.01 -1.54 1.41
C LYS A 51 -0.03 -0.45 1.84
N SER A 52 -0.37 0.80 1.55
CA SER A 52 0.43 1.95 2.00
C SER A 52 0.30 2.15 3.52
N ILE A 53 -0.89 2.05 4.09
CA ILE A 53 -1.11 2.15 5.54
C ILE A 53 -0.40 1.01 6.28
N GLU A 54 -0.53 -0.22 5.79
CA GLU A 54 0.14 -1.41 6.32
C GLU A 54 1.66 -1.20 6.38
N LEU A 55 2.27 -0.75 5.27
CA LEU A 55 3.71 -0.46 5.23
C LEU A 55 4.13 0.62 6.24
N LEU A 56 3.30 1.65 6.50
CA LEU A 56 3.62 2.64 7.55
C LEU A 56 3.52 2.05 8.94
N MET A 57 2.53 1.18 9.16
CA MET A 57 2.31 0.53 10.45
C MET A 57 3.50 -0.39 10.77
N ASP A 58 3.95 -1.18 9.80
CA ASP A 58 5.13 -2.04 9.94
C ASP A 58 6.39 -1.22 10.25
N MET A 59 6.63 -0.14 9.48
CA MET A 59 7.75 0.76 9.76
C MET A 59 7.68 1.38 11.16
N SER A 60 6.49 1.78 11.62
CA SER A 60 6.32 2.36 12.95
C SER A 60 6.58 1.32 14.05
N SER A 61 6.09 0.10 13.87
CA SER A 61 6.30 -0.99 14.83
C SER A 61 7.78 -1.35 14.94
N GLU A 62 8.49 -1.43 13.82
CA GLU A 62 9.93 -1.70 13.84
C GLU A 62 10.72 -0.56 14.48
N LEU A 63 10.31 0.69 14.27
CA LEU A 63 10.95 1.84 14.88
C LEU A 63 10.78 1.86 16.41
N GLU A 64 9.57 1.60 16.89
CA GLU A 64 9.28 1.49 18.33
C GLU A 64 10.07 0.33 18.95
N SER A 65 10.04 -0.83 18.30
CA SER A 65 10.74 -2.02 18.77
C SER A 65 12.26 -1.83 18.78
N MET A 66 12.81 -1.18 17.76
CA MET A 66 14.24 -0.82 17.75
C MET A 66 14.58 0.12 18.90
N GLY A 67 13.73 1.10 19.22
CA GLY A 67 13.89 1.97 20.39
C GLY A 67 13.93 1.20 21.71
N LYS A 68 13.02 0.23 21.90
CA LYS A 68 13.00 -0.65 23.08
C LYS A 68 14.26 -1.49 23.19
N ASN A 69 14.72 -2.09 22.08
CA ASN A 69 15.93 -2.91 22.07
C ASN A 69 17.18 -2.06 22.29
N MET A 70 17.23 -0.82 21.78
CA MET A 70 18.32 0.11 22.08
C MET A 70 18.38 0.46 23.57
N TYR A 71 17.23 0.73 24.18
CA TYR A 71 17.18 1.00 25.61
C TYR A 71 17.65 -0.21 26.42
N GLY A 72 17.13 -1.41 26.11
CA GLY A 72 17.56 -2.66 26.74
C GLY A 72 19.05 -2.96 26.55
N HIS A 73 19.62 -2.63 25.39
CA HIS A 73 21.05 -2.74 25.12
C HIS A 73 21.88 -1.81 26.04
N CYS A 74 21.40 -0.58 26.27
CA CYS A 74 22.08 0.39 27.15
C CYS A 74 21.99 -0.01 28.62
N ASP A 75 20.84 -0.55 29.04
CA ASP A 75 20.54 -0.93 30.42
C ASP A 75 21.17 -2.27 30.82
N ALA A 76 21.35 -3.19 29.88
CA ALA A 76 21.91 -4.51 30.15
C ALA A 76 23.29 -4.42 30.84
N GLU A 77 23.53 -5.29 31.82
CA GLU A 77 24.81 -5.34 32.54
C GLU A 77 25.78 -6.34 31.91
N ASN A 78 25.27 -7.50 31.49
CA ASN A 78 26.07 -8.59 30.94
C ASN A 78 26.25 -8.50 29.40
N SER A 79 27.30 -9.16 28.89
CA SER A 79 27.64 -9.17 27.47
C SER A 79 26.64 -9.94 26.60
N ILE A 80 26.07 -11.03 27.12
CA ILE A 80 25.15 -11.91 26.40
C ILE A 80 23.85 -11.17 26.04
N SER A 81 23.24 -10.49 27.01
CA SER A 81 22.03 -9.69 26.78
C SER A 81 22.30 -8.52 25.85
N LYS A 82 23.46 -7.85 25.95
CA LYS A 82 23.87 -6.80 25.01
C LYS A 82 23.95 -7.33 23.58
N GLU A 83 24.57 -8.48 23.39
CA GLU A 83 24.70 -9.10 22.07
C GLU A 83 23.34 -9.54 21.50
N SER A 84 22.46 -10.10 22.33
CA SER A 84 21.09 -10.44 21.94
C SER A 84 20.32 -9.21 21.45
N PHE A 85 20.39 -8.09 22.19
CA PHE A 85 19.76 -6.84 21.76
C PHE A 85 20.42 -6.27 20.51
N ALA A 86 21.74 -6.33 20.38
CA ALA A 86 22.46 -5.86 19.20
C ALA A 86 22.06 -6.63 17.93
N THR A 87 21.93 -7.95 18.04
CA THR A 87 21.45 -8.82 16.94
C THR A 87 20.03 -8.44 16.53
N THR A 88 19.13 -8.29 17.51
CA THR A 88 17.74 -7.87 17.25
C THR A 88 17.69 -6.49 16.59
N ILE A 89 18.52 -5.54 17.02
CA ILE A 89 18.62 -4.21 16.41
C ILE A 89 19.11 -4.32 14.94
N HIS A 90 20.05 -5.21 14.66
CA HIS A 90 20.56 -5.44 13.31
C HIS A 90 19.50 -5.99 12.36
N GLU A 91 18.75 -7.02 12.78
CA GLU A 91 17.64 -7.56 11.99
C GLU A 91 16.60 -6.50 11.65
N LYS A 92 16.25 -5.65 12.63
CA LYS A 92 15.30 -4.54 12.45
C LYS A 92 15.81 -3.47 11.49
N LEU A 93 17.12 -3.24 11.48
CA LEU A 93 17.76 -2.35 10.51
C LEU A 93 17.56 -2.84 9.07
N GLU A 94 17.75 -4.13 8.85
CA GLU A 94 17.56 -4.74 7.53
C GLU A 94 16.09 -4.69 7.09
N SER A 95 15.17 -5.00 8.00
CA SER A 95 13.73 -4.89 7.77
C SER A 95 13.32 -3.47 7.37
N MET A 96 13.81 -2.45 8.10
CA MET A 96 13.50 -1.06 7.78
C MET A 96 14.04 -0.63 6.40
N ASP A 97 15.25 -1.05 6.04
CA ASP A 97 15.82 -0.78 4.71
C ASP A 97 14.99 -1.45 3.59
N SER A 98 14.54 -2.69 3.83
CA SER A 98 13.61 -3.38 2.94
C SER A 98 12.31 -2.59 2.75
N TYR A 99 11.70 -2.10 3.82
CA TYR A 99 10.48 -1.28 3.74
C TYR A 99 10.70 0.01 2.94
N PHE A 100 11.83 0.69 3.11
CA PHE A 100 12.15 1.87 2.30
C PHE A 100 12.34 1.54 0.82
N LYS A 101 12.92 0.38 0.49
CA LYS A 101 13.03 -0.12 -0.89
C LYS A 101 11.65 -0.41 -1.48
N GLN A 102 10.77 -1.07 -0.71
CA GLN A 102 9.39 -1.37 -1.13
C GLN A 102 8.60 -0.10 -1.42
N TYR A 103 8.69 0.91 -0.55
CA TYR A 103 8.08 2.22 -0.79
C TYR A 103 8.56 2.86 -2.12
N LYS A 104 9.87 2.85 -2.38
CA LYS A 104 10.43 3.41 -3.62
C LYS A 104 9.87 2.70 -4.86
N LYS A 105 9.71 1.37 -4.80
CA LYS A 105 9.10 0.58 -5.88
C LYS A 105 7.63 0.95 -6.09
N GLN A 106 6.83 1.00 -5.01
CA GLN A 106 5.42 1.41 -5.08
C GLN A 106 5.25 2.81 -5.69
N LYS A 107 6.11 3.76 -5.31
CA LYS A 107 6.11 5.12 -5.86
C LYS A 107 6.42 5.16 -7.36
N LYS A 108 7.33 4.31 -7.84
CA LYS A 108 7.68 4.23 -9.28
C LYS A 108 6.52 3.66 -10.10
N GLN A 109 5.80 2.68 -9.56
CA GLN A 109 4.65 2.05 -10.22
C GLN A 109 3.39 2.94 -10.29
N ARG A 110 3.10 3.73 -9.25
CA ARG A 110 1.89 4.59 -9.21
C ARG A 110 1.97 5.89 -10.02
N GLY A 111 3.17 6.33 -10.42
CA GLY A 111 3.39 7.70 -10.90
C GLY A 111 3.17 8.75 -9.79
N LYS A 112 3.76 9.95 -9.94
CA LYS A 112 3.77 11.00 -8.89
C LYS A 112 2.37 11.49 -8.43
N LYS A 113 1.29 11.18 -9.16
CA LYS A 113 -0.05 11.81 -8.99
C LYS A 113 -1.00 11.08 -8.02
N ASN A 114 -0.76 9.80 -7.69
CA ASN A 114 -1.73 8.98 -6.93
C ASN A 114 -1.29 8.62 -5.50
N ILE A 115 -0.24 9.24 -4.98
CA ILE A 115 0.17 9.04 -3.59
C ILE A 115 -0.55 10.06 -2.70
N SER A 116 -1.46 9.57 -1.84
CA SER A 116 -2.17 10.40 -0.86
C SER A 116 -1.19 11.31 -0.09
N GLY A 117 -1.54 12.60 0.03
CA GLY A 117 -0.71 13.59 0.72
C GLY A 117 -0.38 13.20 2.16
N HIS A 118 -1.34 12.57 2.85
CA HIS A 118 -1.19 12.10 4.23
C HIS A 118 -0.13 11.00 4.35
N TYR A 119 -0.13 10.02 3.44
CA TYR A 119 0.87 8.95 3.42
C TYR A 119 2.28 9.52 3.24
N LYS A 120 2.44 10.52 2.38
CA LYS A 120 3.72 11.19 2.14
C LYS A 120 4.21 11.97 3.36
N ILE A 121 3.30 12.58 4.13
CA ILE A 121 3.63 13.30 5.37
C ILE A 121 4.08 12.30 6.44
N ALA A 122 3.31 11.24 6.68
CA ALA A 122 3.62 10.21 7.67
C ALA A 122 5.00 9.56 7.39
N LEU A 123 5.25 9.19 6.14
CA LEU A 123 6.54 8.59 5.76
C LEU A 123 7.72 9.56 5.95
N LYS A 124 7.54 10.86 5.67
CA LYS A 124 8.58 11.86 5.95
C LYS A 124 8.88 11.93 7.45
N SER A 125 7.87 11.81 8.30
CA SER A 125 8.04 11.78 9.75
C SER A 125 8.86 10.58 10.19
N ILE A 126 8.45 9.37 9.77
CA ILE A 126 9.19 8.12 10.06
C ILE A 126 10.62 8.21 9.57
N LYS A 127 10.85 8.71 8.35
CA LYS A 127 12.20 8.86 7.80
C LYS A 127 13.07 9.86 8.59
N LYS A 128 12.47 10.97 9.06
CA LYS A 128 13.16 11.95 9.89
C LYS A 128 13.59 11.33 11.22
N GLU A 129 12.71 10.55 11.82
CA GLU A 129 12.96 9.86 13.08
C GLU A 129 13.99 8.75 12.93
N TRP A 130 13.88 7.94 11.88
CA TRP A 130 14.90 6.98 11.46
C TRP A 130 16.29 7.60 11.36
N ASN A 131 16.41 8.73 10.65
CA ASN A 131 17.68 9.42 10.50
C ASN A 131 18.26 9.95 11.82
N ARG A 132 17.42 10.15 12.84
CA ARG A 132 17.85 10.52 14.20
C ARG A 132 18.37 9.29 14.97
N PHE A 133 17.76 8.13 14.79
CA PHE A 133 18.12 6.90 15.49
C PHE A 133 19.33 6.19 14.88
N LEU A 134 19.41 6.12 13.55
CA LEU A 134 20.44 5.38 12.82
C LEU A 134 21.88 5.62 13.29
N PRO A 135 22.37 6.87 13.46
CA PRO A 135 23.75 7.09 13.90
C PRO A 135 24.01 6.64 15.34
N GLN A 136 23.00 6.71 16.22
CA GLN A 136 23.11 6.26 17.61
C GLN A 136 23.18 4.74 17.69
N VAL A 137 22.34 4.06 16.91
CA VAL A 137 22.36 2.60 16.73
C VAL A 137 23.71 2.12 16.21
N GLN A 138 24.22 2.73 15.13
CA GLN A 138 25.52 2.38 14.55
C GLN A 138 26.69 2.64 15.50
N LYS A 139 26.57 3.64 16.39
CA LYS A 139 27.57 3.90 17.43
C LYS A 139 27.53 2.81 18.51
N ALA A 140 26.34 2.43 18.97
CA ALA A 140 26.16 1.36 19.96
C ALA A 140 26.72 0.01 19.47
N MET A 141 26.36 -0.41 18.24
CA MET A 141 26.88 -1.66 17.67
C MET A 141 28.40 -1.67 17.51
N ARG A 142 29.02 -0.57 17.08
CA ARG A 142 30.50 -0.46 16.97
C ARG A 142 31.22 -0.51 18.32
N MET A 143 30.55 -0.21 19.42
CA MET A 143 31.13 -0.36 20.75
C MET A 143 31.08 -1.82 21.23
N VAL A 144 30.06 -2.58 20.83
CA VAL A 144 29.96 -4.02 21.11
C VAL A 144 30.99 -4.81 20.33
N GLN A 145 31.09 -4.60 19.01
CA GLN A 145 32.07 -5.30 18.18
C GLN A 145 33.51 -5.11 18.67
N ARG A 146 33.85 -3.93 19.19
CA ARG A 146 35.18 -3.65 19.79
C ARG A 146 35.42 -4.32 21.14
N ARG A 147 34.38 -4.70 21.88
CA ARG A 147 34.50 -5.42 23.16
C ARG A 147 34.61 -6.93 22.98
N GLN A 148 34.19 -7.47 21.83
CA GLN A 148 34.35 -8.90 21.51
C GLN A 148 35.70 -9.23 20.85
N SER A 149 36.42 -8.22 20.34
CA SER A 149 37.73 -8.37 19.72
C SER A 149 38.92 -8.14 20.66
N MET A 150 38.67 -7.93 21.95
CA MET A 150 39.65 -7.86 23.04
C MET A 150 39.45 -9.06 23.95
#